data_AF-A0A2S8GT78-F1
#
_entry.id   AF-A0A2S8GT78-F1
#
_cell.length_a   1.000
_cell.length_b   1.000
_cell.length_c   1.000
_cell.angle_alpha   90.00
_cell.angle_beta   90.00
_cell.angle_gamma   90.00
#
_symmetry.space_group_name_H-M   'P 1'
#
loop_
_entity.id
_entity.type
_entity.pdbx_description
1 polymer ?
#
loop_
_entity_poly.entity_id
_entity_poly.type
_entity_poly.pdbx_seq_one_letter_code
_entity_poly.pdbx_strand_id
1 'polypeptide(L)'
;MSRFPCYATVGSLVLIGVLLTDVRGDDFTKQLNRLDRTPFETLSPQQKRAEYLQLIEQNPDHPDRAIAMFRLAHLYRITNPAIGQTPDSEQCVIWLQKSRQAAKPGSDVWLNATFHLAGHLPMDAIEERKSLQNEILRETSDPIMSARAYYNLQVLAVREKNYQEAERICHMLQDWMPDKEKQPEAMLDKGKFFQEIQSSATYMLIVYSEMSDVPTETRRAKIEAFFEKYHGRQYMYGARDRAIAHLDLIIKLTTPDR
;
A
#
# COMPACT_ATOMS: atom_id res chain seq x y z
N MET A 1 10.63 -15.27 19.61
CA MET A 1 10.27 -14.05 18.87
C MET A 1 10.48 -14.28 17.39
N SER A 2 9.45 -14.73 16.69
CA SER A 2 9.46 -14.91 15.24
C SER A 2 9.59 -13.56 14.56
N ARG A 3 10.71 -13.34 13.87
CA ARG A 3 10.88 -12.18 12.97
C ARG A 3 9.91 -12.39 11.81
N PHE A 4 8.73 -11.79 11.89
CA PHE A 4 7.90 -11.65 10.71
C PHE A 4 8.76 -10.99 9.64
N PRO A 5 8.75 -11.49 8.38
CA PRO A 5 9.37 -10.75 7.30
C PRO A 5 8.75 -9.35 7.35
N CYS A 6 9.61 -8.35 7.55
CA CYS A 6 9.25 -6.97 7.36
C CYS A 6 8.87 -6.91 5.88
N TYR A 7 7.58 -7.04 5.57
CA TYR A 7 7.08 -7.00 4.22
C TYR A 7 7.57 -5.66 3.69
N ALA A 8 8.60 -5.71 2.84
CA ALA A 8 9.09 -4.56 2.14
C ALA A 8 7.84 -3.97 1.48
N THR A 9 7.39 -2.82 1.99
CA THR A 9 6.33 -2.02 1.39
C THR A 9 6.57 -2.06 -0.10
N VAL A 10 5.70 -2.76 -0.84
CA VAL A 10 5.77 -2.87 -2.30
C VAL A 10 6.06 -1.47 -2.79
N GLY A 11 7.27 -1.28 -3.33
CA GLY A 11 7.88 0.02 -3.53
C GLY A 11 6.96 0.85 -4.37
N SER A 12 6.16 1.69 -3.71
CA SER A 12 5.19 2.57 -4.36
C SER A 12 5.98 3.72 -4.98
N LEU A 13 6.66 3.42 -6.10
CA LEU A 13 6.92 4.38 -7.15
C LEU A 13 5.57 4.64 -7.82
N VAL A 14 4.70 5.36 -7.11
CA VAL A 14 3.57 6.00 -7.75
C VAL A 14 4.18 7.13 -8.56
N LEU A 15 4.41 6.87 -9.85
CA LEU A 15 4.49 7.91 -10.86
C LEU A 15 3.15 8.65 -10.78
N ILE A 16 3.13 9.74 -10.00
CA ILE A 16 2.06 10.72 -10.11
C ILE A 16 2.28 11.32 -11.50
N GLY A 17 1.49 10.83 -12.45
CA GLY A 17 1.39 11.42 -13.78
C GLY A 17 0.87 12.84 -13.59
N VAL A 18 1.79 13.80 -13.48
CA VAL A 18 1.47 15.22 -13.49
C VAL A 18 0.89 15.49 -14.87
N LEU A 19 -0.43 15.60 -14.95
CA LEU A 19 -1.12 16.08 -16.14
C LEU A 19 -0.52 17.46 -16.46
N LEU A 20 0.15 17.55 -17.60
CA LEU A 20 0.76 18.77 -18.13
C LEU A 20 -0.34 19.75 -18.56
N THR A 21 -1.00 20.40 -17.61
CA THR A 21 -1.80 21.60 -17.90
C THR A 21 -0.89 22.82 -17.86
N ASP A 22 -0.75 23.43 -19.03
CA ASP A 22 -0.20 24.74 -19.41
C ASP A 22 0.79 25.44 -18.44
N VAL A 23 1.96 25.79 -18.98
CA VAL A 23 3.20 26.23 -18.30
C VAL A 23 3.11 27.64 -17.66
N ARG A 24 1.89 28.12 -17.37
CA ARG A 24 1.63 29.38 -16.64
C ARG A 24 1.35 29.14 -15.15
N GLY A 25 2.07 28.20 -14.52
CA GLY A 25 2.06 28.07 -13.07
C GLY A 25 2.57 29.36 -12.40
N ASP A 26 2.01 29.70 -11.24
CA ASP A 26 2.57 30.70 -10.35
C ASP A 26 3.99 30.30 -9.89
N ASP A 27 4.63 31.18 -9.12
CA ASP A 27 6.00 30.95 -8.66
C ASP A 27 6.12 29.71 -7.76
N PHE A 28 5.13 29.45 -6.91
CA PHE A 28 5.12 28.29 -6.02
C PHE A 28 5.08 26.99 -6.83
N THR A 29 4.14 26.86 -7.77
CA THR A 29 4.00 25.67 -8.62
C THR A 29 5.25 25.46 -9.48
N LYS A 30 5.90 26.53 -9.95
CA LYS A 30 7.19 26.43 -10.65
C LYS A 30 8.30 25.89 -9.76
N GLN A 31 8.44 26.40 -8.55
CA GLN A 31 9.44 25.93 -7.59
C GLN A 31 9.19 24.48 -7.16
N LEU A 32 7.94 24.12 -6.87
CA LEU A 32 7.54 22.75 -6.55
C LEU A 32 7.90 21.79 -7.68
N ASN A 33 7.54 22.13 -8.93
CA ASN A 33 7.88 21.32 -10.10
C ASN A 33 9.39 21.20 -10.34
N ARG A 34 10.15 22.28 -10.09
CA ARG A 34 11.62 22.22 -10.16
C ARG A 34 12.15 21.21 -9.14
N LEU A 35 11.71 21.28 -7.87
CA LEU A 35 12.17 20.38 -6.81
C LEU A 35 11.86 18.90 -7.11
N ASP A 36 10.67 18.62 -7.64
CA ASP A 36 10.25 17.26 -8.01
C ASP A 36 11.09 16.69 -9.17
N ARG A 37 11.46 17.52 -10.14
CA ARG A 37 12.21 17.09 -11.34
C ARG A 37 13.73 17.08 -11.15
N THR A 38 14.24 17.83 -10.18
CA THR A 38 15.69 17.92 -9.96
C THR A 38 16.19 16.57 -9.43
N PRO A 39 17.16 15.91 -10.05
CA PRO A 39 17.62 14.60 -9.60
C PRO A 39 18.50 14.72 -8.35
N PHE A 40 18.71 13.63 -7.60
CA PHE A 40 19.45 13.70 -6.31
C PHE A 40 20.95 13.99 -6.50
N GLU A 41 21.47 13.77 -7.70
CA GLU A 41 22.82 14.12 -8.13
C GLU A 41 23.00 15.64 -8.21
N THR A 42 21.92 16.38 -8.48
CA THR A 42 21.95 17.85 -8.55
C THR A 42 21.63 18.48 -7.20
N LEU A 43 20.66 17.94 -6.46
CA LEU A 43 20.32 18.38 -5.11
C LEU A 43 20.27 17.18 -4.18
N SER A 44 21.16 17.17 -3.19
CA SER A 44 21.15 16.15 -2.14
C SER A 44 19.79 16.13 -1.41
N PRO A 45 19.39 14.98 -0.82
CA PRO A 45 18.14 14.92 -0.05
C PRO A 45 18.06 15.95 1.08
N GLN A 46 19.18 16.34 1.69
CA GLN A 46 19.26 17.39 2.72
C GLN A 46 18.94 18.77 2.13
N GLN A 47 19.55 19.11 0.99
CA GLN A 47 19.28 20.38 0.28
C GLN A 47 17.83 20.44 -0.18
N LYS A 48 17.30 19.38 -0.79
CA LYS A 48 15.89 19.32 -1.18
C LYS A 48 14.95 19.51 0.01
N ARG A 49 15.24 18.89 1.16
CA ARG A 49 14.43 19.09 2.38
C ARG A 49 14.42 20.56 2.81
N ALA A 50 15.58 21.21 2.83
CA ALA A 50 15.68 22.63 3.17
C ALA A 50 14.89 23.52 2.20
N GLU A 51 14.98 23.27 0.89
CA GLU A 51 14.23 24.03 -0.13
C GLU A 51 12.71 23.78 -0.03
N TYR A 52 12.28 22.55 0.24
CA TYR A 52 10.87 22.25 0.50
C TYR A 52 10.34 22.97 1.74
N LEU A 53 11.10 22.97 2.84
CA LEU A 53 10.75 23.69 4.07
C LEU A 53 10.56 25.18 3.79
N GLN A 54 11.55 25.80 3.13
CA GLN A 54 11.50 27.20 2.76
C GLN A 54 10.27 27.53 1.89
N LEU A 55 10.00 26.70 0.87
CA LEU A 55 8.83 26.87 0.00
C LEU A 55 7.51 26.83 0.78
N ILE A 56 7.38 25.88 1.72
CA ILE A 56 6.19 25.70 2.57
C ILE A 56 6.01 26.86 3.57
N GLU A 57 7.10 27.40 4.10
CA GLU A 57 7.10 28.50 5.08
C GLU A 57 6.77 29.84 4.44
N GLN A 58 7.31 30.11 3.25
CA GLN A 58 7.08 31.36 2.53
C GLN A 58 5.67 31.48 1.93
N ASN A 59 4.95 30.37 1.81
CA ASN A 59 3.65 30.31 1.12
C ASN A 59 2.60 29.57 1.96
N PRO A 60 2.21 30.10 3.13
CA PRO A 60 1.35 29.40 4.09
C PRO A 60 -0.05 29.08 3.55
N ASP A 61 -0.57 29.89 2.62
CA ASP A 61 -1.95 29.81 2.12
C ASP A 61 -2.05 29.23 0.70
N HIS A 62 -0.94 28.74 0.14
CA HIS A 62 -0.93 28.23 -1.23
C HIS A 62 -1.74 26.92 -1.35
N PRO A 63 -2.61 26.74 -2.36
CA PRO A 63 -3.44 25.55 -2.51
C PRO A 63 -2.62 24.25 -2.65
N ASP A 64 -1.45 24.31 -3.29
CA ASP A 64 -0.57 23.16 -3.48
C ASP A 64 0.37 22.88 -2.29
N ARG A 65 0.25 23.62 -1.19
CA ARG A 65 1.12 23.47 -0.02
C ARG A 65 1.08 22.05 0.56
N ALA A 66 -0.09 21.41 0.56
CA ALA A 66 -0.25 20.03 1.00
C ALA A 66 0.60 19.04 0.17
N ILE A 67 0.78 19.29 -1.13
CA ILE A 67 1.61 18.48 -2.02
C ILE A 67 3.08 18.62 -1.62
N ALA A 68 3.56 19.85 -1.40
CA ALA A 68 4.93 20.09 -0.94
C ALA A 68 5.20 19.40 0.41
N MET A 69 4.26 19.46 1.36
CA MET A 69 4.36 18.75 2.65
C MET A 69 4.44 17.23 2.47
N PHE A 70 3.62 16.68 1.56
CA PHE A 70 3.65 15.25 1.25
C PHE A 70 5.01 14.83 0.67
N ARG A 71 5.55 15.60 -0.28
CA ARG A 71 6.88 15.38 -0.87
C ARG A 71 7.99 15.45 0.18
N LEU A 72 7.90 16.43 1.08
CA LEU A 72 8.84 16.55 2.19
C LEU A 72 8.82 15.32 3.11
N ALA A 73 7.64 14.79 3.44
CA ALA A 73 7.53 13.55 4.21
C ALA A 73 8.24 12.37 3.52
N HIS A 74 8.08 12.25 2.19
CA HIS A 74 8.78 11.22 1.42
C HIS A 74 10.30 11.34 1.49
N LEU A 75 10.86 12.55 1.54
CA LEU A 75 12.31 12.74 1.69
C LEU A 75 12.84 12.26 3.05
N TYR A 76 12.03 12.33 4.11
CA TYR A 76 12.39 11.77 5.42
C TYR A 76 12.32 10.24 5.46
N ARG A 77 11.56 9.62 4.56
CA ARG A 77 11.47 8.15 4.43
C ARG A 77 12.66 7.53 3.68
N ILE A 78 13.37 8.30 2.86
CA ILE A 78 14.44 7.77 2.01
C ILE A 78 15.67 7.43 2.84
N THR A 79 16.11 6.18 2.73
CA THR A 79 17.43 5.73 3.18
C THR A 79 18.41 5.88 2.02
N ASN A 80 19.54 6.53 2.24
CA ASN A 80 20.65 6.54 1.28
C ASN A 80 21.95 6.13 1.99
N PRO A 81 22.31 4.83 1.93
CA PRO A 81 23.52 4.32 2.58
C PRO A 81 24.81 4.96 2.07
N ALA A 82 24.86 5.39 0.80
CA ALA A 82 26.08 5.96 0.19
C ALA A 82 26.51 7.27 0.86
N ILE A 83 25.57 8.00 1.47
CA ILE A 83 25.82 9.24 2.21
C ILE A 83 25.49 9.12 3.70
N GLY A 84 25.33 7.88 4.21
CA GLY A 84 25.01 7.62 5.62
C GLY A 84 23.64 8.14 6.07
N GLN A 85 22.73 8.45 5.14
CA GLN A 85 21.40 8.95 5.49
C GLN A 85 20.50 7.80 5.95
N THR A 86 20.08 7.88 7.20
CA THR A 86 19.04 7.03 7.78
C THR A 86 17.66 7.69 7.62
N PRO A 87 16.58 6.88 7.57
CA PRO A 87 15.23 7.40 7.54
C PRO A 87 14.86 8.01 8.90
N ASP A 88 14.10 9.10 8.87
CA ASP A 88 13.54 9.75 10.05
C ASP A 88 12.02 9.51 10.05
N SER A 89 11.61 8.45 10.76
CA SER A 89 10.20 8.03 10.75
C SER A 89 9.29 9.01 11.50
N GLU A 90 9.80 9.68 12.53
CA GLU A 90 9.04 10.66 13.30
C GLU A 90 8.72 11.88 12.44
N GLN A 91 9.74 12.45 11.76
CA GLN A 91 9.51 13.56 10.84
C GLN A 91 8.61 13.18 9.67
N CYS A 92 8.75 11.96 9.14
CA CYS A 92 7.84 11.45 8.11
C CYS A 92 6.37 11.51 8.56
N VAL A 93 6.06 10.98 9.75
CA VAL A 93 4.70 10.99 10.31
C VAL A 93 4.18 12.41 10.51
N ILE A 94 4.99 13.31 11.09
CA ILE A 94 4.62 14.71 11.32
C ILE A 94 4.22 15.39 9.99
N TRP A 95 5.03 15.22 8.94
CA TRP A 95 4.75 15.85 7.65
C TRP A 95 3.59 15.21 6.89
N LEU A 96 3.36 13.90 7.04
CA LEU A 96 2.15 13.24 6.52
C LEU A 96 0.89 13.76 7.21
N GLN A 97 0.90 13.95 8.52
CA GLN A 97 -0.21 14.54 9.27
C GLN A 97 -0.49 15.98 8.81
N LYS A 98 0.55 16.81 8.70
CA LYS A 98 0.42 18.19 8.20
C LYS A 98 -0.13 18.25 6.78
N SER A 99 0.38 17.39 5.88
CA SER A 99 -0.11 17.29 4.50
C SER A 99 -1.59 16.92 4.46
N ARG A 100 -1.99 15.89 5.21
CA ARG A 100 -3.39 15.46 5.32
C ARG A 100 -4.30 16.57 5.86
N GLN A 101 -3.86 17.30 6.88
CA GLN A 101 -4.63 18.41 7.47
C GLN A 101 -4.81 19.59 6.51
N ALA A 102 -3.78 19.89 5.71
CA ALA A 102 -3.82 20.98 4.73
C ALA A 102 -4.61 20.63 3.46
N ALA A 103 -4.75 19.34 3.14
CA ALA A 103 -5.43 18.87 1.95
C ALA A 103 -6.95 18.79 2.12
N LYS A 104 -7.70 19.05 1.03
CA LYS A 104 -9.15 18.80 0.99
C LYS A 104 -9.42 17.29 1.12
N PRO A 105 -10.34 16.84 2.00
CA PRO A 105 -10.77 15.44 2.06
C PRO A 105 -11.18 14.89 0.69
N GLY A 106 -10.78 13.65 0.42
CA GLY A 106 -11.01 12.98 -0.87
C GLY A 106 -10.12 13.44 -2.04
N SER A 107 -9.32 14.50 -1.89
CA SER A 107 -8.31 14.84 -2.91
C SER A 107 -7.19 13.79 -2.98
N ASP A 108 -6.52 13.66 -4.13
CA ASP A 108 -5.45 12.67 -4.31
C ASP A 108 -4.33 12.80 -3.26
N VAL A 109 -3.92 14.04 -2.95
CA VAL A 109 -2.89 14.28 -1.92
C VAL A 109 -3.39 13.89 -0.53
N TRP A 110 -4.66 14.15 -0.20
CA TRP A 110 -5.26 13.72 1.06
C TRP A 110 -5.31 12.19 1.17
N LEU A 111 -5.76 11.51 0.11
CA LEU A 111 -5.86 10.05 0.06
C LEU A 111 -4.48 9.40 0.22
N ASN A 112 -3.48 9.88 -0.51
CA ASN A 112 -2.11 9.38 -0.42
C ASN A 112 -1.49 9.68 0.96
N ALA A 113 -1.64 10.90 1.48
CA ALA A 113 -1.14 11.24 2.82
C ALA A 113 -1.77 10.35 3.90
N THR A 114 -3.08 10.11 3.84
CA THR A 114 -3.82 9.22 4.76
C THR A 114 -3.33 7.77 4.64
N PHE A 115 -3.15 7.28 3.41
CA PHE A 115 -2.67 5.92 3.16
C PHE A 115 -1.26 5.70 3.72
N HIS A 116 -0.34 6.63 3.43
CA HIS A 116 1.03 6.57 3.90
C HIS A 116 1.12 6.75 5.41
N LEU A 117 0.30 7.64 6.00
CA LEU A 117 0.23 7.83 7.45
C LEU A 117 -0.13 6.51 8.14
N ALA A 118 -1.19 5.84 7.68
CA ALA A 118 -1.58 4.54 8.20
C ALA A 118 -0.49 3.47 8.05
N GLY A 119 0.35 3.56 7.01
CA GLY A 119 1.51 2.68 6.82
C GLY A 119 2.64 2.92 7.82
N HIS A 120 2.79 4.15 8.29
CA HIS A 120 3.88 4.60 9.17
C HIS A 120 3.53 4.60 10.67
N LEU A 121 2.26 4.44 11.04
CA LEU A 121 1.88 4.27 12.44
C LEU A 121 2.49 2.99 13.05
N PRO A 122 2.75 2.98 14.37
CA PRO A 122 3.19 1.79 15.09
C PRO A 122 2.30 0.57 14.83
N MET A 123 2.90 -0.62 14.87
CA MET A 123 2.19 -1.87 14.53
C MET A 123 1.07 -2.22 15.51
N ASP A 124 1.13 -1.72 16.75
CA ASP A 124 0.13 -1.87 17.80
C ASP A 124 -1.00 -0.83 17.72
N ALA A 125 -0.87 0.22 16.90
CA ALA A 125 -1.91 1.21 16.63
C ALA A 125 -2.97 0.69 15.64
N ILE A 126 -3.44 -0.56 15.81
CA ILE A 126 -4.27 -1.28 14.83
C ILE A 126 -5.58 -0.53 14.53
N GLU A 127 -6.27 -0.04 15.57
CA GLU A 127 -7.56 0.65 15.42
C GLU A 127 -7.41 2.00 14.69
N GLU A 128 -6.35 2.76 14.98
CA GLU A 128 -6.08 4.01 14.28
C GLU A 128 -5.78 3.75 12.79
N ARG A 129 -4.97 2.72 12.50
CA ARG A 129 -4.67 2.31 11.13
C ARG A 129 -5.93 1.89 10.38
N LYS A 130 -6.81 1.10 11.00
CA LYS A 130 -8.12 0.74 10.44
C LYS A 130 -8.98 1.97 10.18
N SER A 131 -9.05 2.90 11.13
CA SER A 131 -9.82 4.14 10.97
C SER A 131 -9.38 4.90 9.72
N LEU A 132 -8.07 5.08 9.53
CA LEU A 132 -7.52 5.75 8.35
C LEU A 132 -7.81 5.00 7.04
N GLN A 133 -7.76 3.66 7.02
CA GLN A 133 -8.15 2.90 5.82
C GLN A 133 -9.64 3.03 5.52
N ASN A 134 -10.50 3.01 6.53
CA ASN A 134 -11.95 3.18 6.36
C ASN A 134 -12.31 4.59 5.92
N GLU A 135 -11.56 5.61 6.36
CA GLU A 135 -11.68 6.98 5.84
C GLU A 135 -11.35 7.04 4.34
N ILE A 136 -10.26 6.42 3.90
CA ILE A 136 -9.92 6.31 2.48
C ILE A 136 -11.07 5.68 1.69
N LEU A 137 -11.62 4.58 2.18
CA LEU A 137 -12.72 3.87 1.52
C LEU A 137 -14.02 4.69 1.42
N ARG A 138 -14.26 5.62 2.35
CA ARG A 138 -15.43 6.52 2.29
C ARG A 138 -15.24 7.63 1.27
N GLU A 139 -14.02 8.14 1.14
CA GLU A 139 -13.75 9.35 0.35
C GLU A 139 -13.29 9.05 -1.08
N THR A 140 -12.73 7.86 -1.33
CA THR A 140 -12.18 7.53 -2.65
C THR A 140 -13.24 6.95 -3.60
N SER A 141 -13.19 7.38 -4.85
CA SER A 141 -13.83 6.69 -5.98
C SER A 141 -12.81 5.94 -6.84
N ASP A 142 -11.52 6.03 -6.52
CA ASP A 142 -10.47 5.31 -7.26
C ASP A 142 -10.45 3.84 -6.80
N PRO A 143 -10.74 2.89 -7.70
CA PRO A 143 -10.74 1.48 -7.37
C PRO A 143 -9.35 0.97 -6.98
N ILE A 144 -8.26 1.60 -7.46
CA ILE A 144 -6.91 1.22 -7.01
C ILE A 144 -6.72 1.58 -5.54
N MET A 145 -7.01 2.84 -5.19
CA MET A 145 -6.87 3.30 -3.81
C MET A 145 -7.75 2.46 -2.87
N SER A 146 -8.96 2.13 -3.32
CA SER A 146 -9.86 1.25 -2.56
C SER A 146 -9.26 -0.14 -2.35
N ALA A 147 -8.67 -0.74 -3.40
CA ALA A 147 -8.07 -2.07 -3.31
C ALA A 147 -6.85 -2.08 -2.38
N ARG A 148 -6.04 -1.01 -2.40
CA ARG A 148 -4.94 -0.81 -1.45
C ARG A 148 -5.43 -0.73 0.00
N ALA A 149 -6.50 0.01 0.24
CA ALA A 149 -7.07 0.17 1.57
C ALA A 149 -7.63 -1.15 2.11
N TYR A 150 -8.38 -1.89 1.29
CA TYR A 150 -8.85 -3.23 1.65
C TYR A 150 -7.70 -4.21 1.89
N TYR A 151 -6.65 -4.20 1.07
CA TYR A 151 -5.47 -5.04 1.31
C TYR A 151 -4.83 -4.75 2.67
N ASN A 152 -4.68 -3.47 3.04
CA ASN A 152 -4.16 -3.11 4.36
C ASN A 152 -5.11 -3.54 5.49
N LEU A 153 -6.42 -3.42 5.32
CA LEU A 153 -7.39 -3.95 6.29
C LEU A 153 -7.29 -5.47 6.45
N GLN A 154 -7.06 -6.21 5.36
CA GLN A 154 -6.81 -7.65 5.40
C GLN A 154 -5.57 -7.97 6.25
N VAL A 155 -4.47 -7.25 6.04
CA VAL A 155 -3.23 -7.41 6.83
C VAL A 155 -3.49 -7.16 8.31
N LEU A 156 -4.25 -6.10 8.65
CA LEU A 156 -4.58 -5.74 10.03
C LEU A 156 -5.48 -6.80 10.68
N ALA A 157 -6.52 -7.27 9.98
CA ALA A 157 -7.40 -8.33 10.47
C ALA A 157 -6.59 -9.57 10.88
N VAL A 158 -5.54 -9.90 10.14
CA VAL A 158 -4.72 -11.05 10.45
C VAL A 158 -3.82 -10.81 11.65
N ARG A 159 -3.30 -9.61 11.81
CA ARG A 159 -2.53 -9.26 13.02
C ARG A 159 -3.36 -9.46 14.28
N GLU A 160 -4.66 -9.22 14.21
CA GLU A 160 -5.63 -9.48 15.27
C GLU A 160 -6.08 -10.94 15.36
N LYS A 161 -5.54 -11.82 14.51
CA LYS A 161 -6.00 -13.21 14.32
C LYS A 161 -7.47 -13.33 13.92
N ASN A 162 -8.05 -12.26 13.36
CA ASN A 162 -9.38 -12.27 12.76
C ASN A 162 -9.31 -12.81 11.32
N TYR A 163 -9.03 -14.11 11.21
CA TYR A 163 -8.84 -14.78 9.92
C TYR A 163 -10.11 -14.81 9.07
N GLN A 164 -11.28 -14.83 9.70
CA GLN A 164 -12.56 -14.78 8.99
C GLN A 164 -12.73 -13.46 8.23
N GLU A 165 -12.40 -12.33 8.87
CA GLU A 165 -12.46 -11.03 8.20
C GLU A 165 -11.42 -10.91 7.09
N ALA A 166 -10.21 -11.42 7.33
CA ALA A 166 -9.18 -11.47 6.30
C ALA A 166 -9.56 -12.30 5.07
N GLU A 167 -10.23 -13.44 5.28
CA GLU A 167 -10.79 -14.29 4.24
C GLU A 167 -11.90 -13.56 3.47
N ARG A 168 -12.82 -12.89 4.19
CA ARG A 168 -13.89 -12.09 3.59
C ARG A 168 -13.34 -10.98 2.68
N ILE A 169 -12.34 -10.24 3.15
CA ILE A 169 -11.69 -9.18 2.36
C ILE A 169 -10.95 -9.76 1.15
N CYS A 170 -10.29 -10.92 1.30
CA CYS A 170 -9.66 -11.61 0.17
C CYS A 170 -10.67 -11.89 -0.94
N HIS A 171 -11.81 -12.49 -0.58
CA HIS A 171 -12.89 -12.75 -1.53
C HIS A 171 -13.40 -11.47 -2.21
N MET A 172 -13.59 -10.38 -1.45
CA MET A 172 -13.97 -9.10 -2.04
C MET A 172 -12.95 -8.61 -3.08
N LEU A 173 -11.66 -8.62 -2.74
CA LEU A 173 -10.59 -8.20 -3.65
C LEU A 173 -10.50 -9.08 -4.91
N GLN A 174 -10.82 -10.36 -4.80
CA GLN A 174 -10.94 -11.24 -5.95
C GLN A 174 -12.19 -10.89 -6.78
N ASP A 175 -13.34 -10.73 -6.15
CA ASP A 175 -14.60 -10.47 -6.85
C ASP A 175 -14.61 -9.10 -7.57
N TRP A 176 -13.78 -8.15 -7.13
CA TRP A 176 -13.66 -6.81 -7.68
C TRP A 176 -13.14 -6.68 -9.10
N MET A 177 -12.40 -7.67 -9.61
CA MET A 177 -11.97 -7.63 -11.01
C MET A 177 -12.32 -8.91 -11.73
N PRO A 178 -13.08 -8.84 -12.84
CA PRO A 178 -13.15 -9.92 -13.79
C PRO A 178 -11.79 -10.08 -14.48
N ASP A 179 -11.65 -11.16 -15.27
CA ASP A 179 -10.46 -11.45 -16.05
C ASP A 179 -9.98 -10.23 -16.84
N LYS A 180 -8.66 -10.11 -17.04
CA LYS A 180 -8.02 -9.00 -17.76
C LYS A 180 -8.73 -8.66 -19.09
N GLU A 181 -9.18 -9.67 -19.81
CA GLU A 181 -9.90 -9.57 -21.09
C GLU A 181 -11.25 -8.85 -21.01
N LYS A 182 -11.82 -8.72 -19.80
CA LYS A 182 -13.11 -8.10 -19.51
C LYS A 182 -12.96 -6.74 -18.82
N GLN A 183 -11.74 -6.26 -18.60
CA GLN A 183 -11.51 -4.98 -17.93
C GLN A 183 -11.60 -3.82 -18.92
N PRO A 184 -12.10 -2.64 -18.49
CA PRO A 184 -12.02 -1.43 -19.30
C PRO A 184 -10.57 -1.13 -19.68
N GLU A 185 -10.34 -0.61 -20.89
CA GLU A 185 -9.00 -0.31 -21.40
C GLU A 185 -8.20 0.60 -20.44
N ALA A 186 -8.87 1.60 -19.85
CA ALA A 186 -8.28 2.49 -18.85
C ALA A 186 -7.79 1.78 -17.56
N MET A 187 -8.20 0.54 -17.34
CA MET A 187 -7.73 -0.30 -16.24
C MET A 187 -6.63 -1.28 -16.65
N LEU A 188 -6.43 -1.54 -17.94
CA LEU A 188 -5.42 -2.49 -18.41
C LEU A 188 -4.01 -2.03 -18.06
N ASP A 189 -3.72 -0.73 -18.19
CA ASP A 189 -2.45 -0.11 -17.77
C ASP A 189 -2.22 -0.23 -16.27
N LYS A 190 -3.31 -0.23 -15.50
CA LYS A 190 -3.34 -0.39 -14.03
C LYS A 190 -3.40 -1.87 -13.61
N GLY A 191 -3.63 -2.79 -14.54
CA GLY A 191 -3.97 -4.19 -14.28
C GLY A 191 -2.86 -4.96 -13.60
N LYS A 192 -1.59 -4.62 -13.87
CA LYS A 192 -0.44 -5.22 -13.17
C LYS A 192 -0.47 -4.94 -11.67
N PHE A 193 -0.82 -3.71 -11.30
CA PHE A 193 -0.85 -3.31 -9.89
C PHE A 193 -1.98 -4.02 -9.12
N PHE A 194 -3.15 -4.15 -9.73
CA PHE A 194 -4.22 -4.96 -9.15
C PHE A 194 -3.88 -6.44 -9.05
N GLN A 195 -3.23 -7.00 -10.08
CA GLN A 195 -2.74 -8.37 -10.06
C GLN A 195 -1.80 -8.61 -8.88
N GLU A 196 -0.90 -7.66 -8.57
CA GLU A 196 -0.01 -7.74 -7.42
C GLU A 196 -0.80 -7.74 -6.10
N ILE A 197 -1.81 -6.88 -5.96
CA ILE A 197 -2.69 -6.87 -4.78
C ILE A 197 -3.43 -8.21 -4.63
N GLN A 198 -4.04 -8.72 -5.69
CA GLN A 198 -4.81 -9.97 -5.66
C GLN A 198 -3.91 -11.18 -5.36
N SER A 199 -2.72 -11.22 -5.97
CA SER A 199 -1.73 -12.26 -5.70
C SER A 199 -1.27 -12.21 -4.24
N SER A 200 -1.06 -11.01 -3.70
CA SER A 200 -0.65 -10.81 -2.30
C SER A 200 -1.77 -11.20 -1.34
N ALA A 201 -3.02 -10.81 -1.61
CA ALA A 201 -4.18 -11.18 -0.80
C ALA A 201 -4.39 -12.70 -0.76
N THR A 202 -4.17 -13.36 -1.89
CA THR A 202 -4.23 -14.83 -2.00
C THR A 202 -3.11 -15.49 -1.21
N TYR A 203 -1.87 -15.03 -1.39
CA TYR A 203 -0.73 -15.51 -0.61
C TYR A 203 -0.97 -15.37 0.90
N MET A 204 -1.55 -14.25 1.32
CA MET A 204 -1.90 -14.01 2.71
C MET A 204 -2.94 -15.01 3.21
N LEU A 205 -4.02 -15.25 2.47
CA LEU A 205 -5.01 -16.28 2.86
C LEU A 205 -4.35 -17.64 3.13
N ILE A 206 -3.37 -18.01 2.31
CA ILE A 206 -2.62 -19.27 2.44
C ILE A 206 -1.81 -19.28 3.73
N VAL A 207 -0.92 -18.30 3.91
CA VAL A 207 -0.07 -18.19 5.11
C VAL A 207 -0.91 -18.14 6.39
N TYR A 208 -2.12 -17.60 6.31
CA TYR A 208 -2.96 -17.39 7.48
C TYR A 208 -3.90 -18.53 7.79
N SER A 209 -4.23 -19.34 6.79
CA SER A 209 -4.76 -20.65 7.08
C SER A 209 -3.80 -21.40 8.03
N GLU A 210 -2.49 -21.35 7.78
CA GLU A 210 -1.47 -22.05 8.60
C GLU A 210 -1.43 -21.57 10.05
N MET A 211 -1.73 -20.28 10.28
CA MET A 211 -1.74 -19.66 11.60
C MET A 211 -3.07 -19.79 12.33
N SER A 212 -4.14 -20.21 11.63
CA SER A 212 -5.46 -20.33 12.23
C SER A 212 -5.56 -21.59 13.10
N ASP A 213 -6.37 -21.53 14.17
CA ASP A 213 -6.65 -22.67 15.04
C ASP A 213 -7.62 -23.70 14.39
N VAL A 214 -7.94 -23.51 13.11
CA VAL A 214 -8.84 -24.38 12.34
C VAL A 214 -8.12 -25.70 11.99
N PRO A 215 -8.77 -26.87 12.08
CA PRO A 215 -8.17 -28.16 11.69
C PRO A 215 -7.60 -28.17 10.27
N THR A 216 -6.48 -28.87 10.08
CA THR A 216 -5.72 -28.87 8.81
C THR A 216 -6.55 -29.28 7.60
N GLU A 217 -7.41 -30.29 7.75
CA GLU A 217 -8.29 -30.78 6.70
C GLU A 217 -9.32 -29.73 6.30
N THR A 218 -9.86 -28.98 7.28
CA THR A 218 -10.79 -27.88 7.02
C THR A 218 -10.09 -26.74 6.29
N ARG A 219 -8.84 -26.44 6.65
CA ARG A 219 -8.02 -25.42 5.95
C ARG A 219 -7.75 -25.80 4.50
N ARG A 220 -7.35 -27.05 4.25
CA ARG A 220 -7.17 -27.59 2.90
C ARG A 220 -8.45 -27.44 2.08
N ALA A 221 -9.58 -27.90 2.60
CA ALA A 221 -10.86 -27.83 1.90
C ALA A 221 -11.25 -26.38 1.56
N LYS A 222 -11.03 -25.43 2.48
CA LYS A 222 -11.26 -24.00 2.21
C LYS A 222 -10.37 -23.47 1.09
N ILE A 223 -9.08 -23.81 1.10
CA ILE A 223 -8.13 -23.36 0.07
C ILE A 223 -8.47 -23.97 -1.29
N GLU A 224 -8.80 -25.25 -1.34
CA GLU A 224 -9.25 -25.92 -2.56
C GLU A 224 -10.53 -25.28 -3.11
N ALA A 225 -11.54 -25.05 -2.26
CA ALA A 225 -12.77 -24.36 -2.64
C ALA A 225 -12.52 -22.92 -3.14
N PHE A 226 -11.57 -22.20 -2.52
CA PHE A 226 -11.16 -20.87 -2.96
C PHE A 226 -10.57 -20.91 -4.37
N PHE A 227 -9.62 -21.82 -4.62
CA PHE A 227 -9.01 -21.96 -5.95
C PHE A 227 -9.98 -22.48 -7.01
N GLU A 228 -10.95 -23.30 -6.63
CA GLU A 228 -12.02 -23.74 -7.52
C GLU A 228 -12.93 -22.56 -7.91
N LYS A 229 -13.38 -21.76 -6.94
CA LYS A 229 -14.21 -20.56 -7.19
C LYS A 229 -13.51 -19.59 -8.15
N TYR A 230 -12.20 -19.44 -8.02
CA TYR A 230 -11.38 -18.49 -8.78
C TYR A 230 -10.55 -19.15 -9.89
N HIS A 231 -10.91 -20.38 -10.27
CA HIS A 231 -10.25 -21.11 -11.35
C HIS A 231 -10.32 -20.33 -12.67
N GLY A 232 -9.25 -20.43 -13.48
CA GLY A 232 -9.15 -19.72 -14.77
C GLY A 232 -8.56 -18.31 -14.68
N ARG A 233 -8.48 -17.71 -13.50
CA ARG A 233 -7.88 -16.37 -13.34
C ARG A 233 -6.36 -16.46 -13.49
N GLN A 234 -5.82 -15.78 -14.52
CA GLN A 234 -4.41 -15.87 -14.92
C GLN A 234 -3.40 -15.67 -13.78
N TYR A 235 -3.75 -14.84 -12.80
CA TYR A 235 -2.86 -14.51 -11.68
C TYR A 235 -2.91 -15.51 -10.51
N MET A 236 -3.84 -16.47 -10.53
CA MET A 236 -3.99 -17.49 -9.48
C MET A 236 -3.08 -18.70 -9.67
N TYR A 237 -2.67 -19.00 -10.91
CA TYR A 237 -1.92 -20.23 -11.23
C TYR A 237 -0.63 -20.38 -10.43
N GLY A 238 0.18 -19.32 -10.33
CA GLY A 238 1.41 -19.37 -9.54
C GLY A 238 1.18 -19.43 -8.03
N ALA A 239 0.08 -18.86 -7.53
CA ALA A 239 -0.23 -18.84 -6.11
C ALA A 239 -0.76 -20.20 -5.62
N ARG A 240 -1.55 -20.90 -6.45
CA ARG A 240 -2.14 -22.21 -6.13
C ARG A 240 -1.11 -23.28 -5.84
N ASP A 241 -0.19 -23.49 -6.77
CA ASP A 241 0.76 -24.60 -6.66
C ASP A 241 1.69 -24.39 -5.46
N ARG A 242 2.08 -23.13 -5.20
CA ARG A 242 2.83 -22.75 -4.00
C ARG A 242 2.02 -23.00 -2.72
N ALA A 243 0.73 -22.71 -2.72
CA ALA A 243 -0.15 -22.95 -1.59
C ALA A 243 -0.25 -24.43 -1.23
N ILE A 244 -0.58 -25.25 -2.23
CA ILE A 244 -0.81 -26.67 -2.06
C ILE A 244 0.50 -27.35 -1.61
N ALA A 245 1.62 -27.04 -2.28
CA ALA A 245 2.92 -27.57 -1.89
C ALA A 245 3.31 -27.20 -0.45
N HIS A 246 2.96 -25.99 0.00
CA HIS A 246 3.21 -25.58 1.37
C HIS A 246 2.34 -26.34 2.39
N LEU A 247 1.03 -26.50 2.11
CA LEU A 247 0.14 -27.29 2.96
C LEU A 247 0.57 -28.76 3.05
N ASP A 248 0.97 -29.35 1.93
CA ASP A 248 1.48 -30.73 1.87
C ASP A 248 2.72 -30.88 2.76
N LEU A 249 3.63 -29.90 2.72
CA LEU A 249 4.80 -29.86 3.60
C LEU A 249 4.40 -29.78 5.08
N ILE A 250 3.44 -28.94 5.45
CA ILE A 250 2.96 -28.83 6.83
C ILE A 250 2.33 -30.15 7.31
N ILE A 251 1.46 -30.76 6.50
CA ILE A 251 0.83 -32.04 6.83
C ILE A 251 1.89 -33.11 7.07
N LYS A 252 2.89 -33.18 6.18
CA LYS A 252 4.04 -34.09 6.33
C LYS A 252 4.84 -33.82 7.62
N LEU A 253 5.01 -32.57 8.02
CA LEU A 253 5.74 -32.20 9.24
C LEU A 253 4.93 -32.40 10.53
N THR A 254 3.60 -32.36 10.46
CA THR A 254 2.70 -32.40 11.62
C THR A 254 2.02 -33.76 11.83
N THR A 255 2.06 -34.63 10.82
CA THR A 255 1.58 -36.01 10.92
C THR A 255 2.81 -36.92 11.02
N PRO A 256 3.24 -37.32 12.24
CA PRO A 256 4.36 -38.26 12.37
C PRO A 256 4.02 -39.55 11.63
N ASP A 257 5.01 -40.10 10.91
CA ASP A 257 4.90 -41.38 10.19
C ASP A 257 4.22 -42.41 11.10
N ARG A 258 2.97 -42.75 10.75
CA ARG A 258 2.21 -43.84 11.36
C ARG A 258 2.53 -45.15 10.66
#